data_AF-A0A6S7BEM1-F1
#
_entry.id   AF-A0A6S7BEM1-F1
#
_cell.length_a   1.000
_cell.length_b   1.000
_cell.length_c   1.000
_cell.angle_alpha   90.00
_cell.angle_beta   90.00
_cell.angle_gamma   90.00
#
_symmetry.space_group_name_H-M   'P 1'
#
loop_
_entity.id
_entity.type
_entity.pdbx_description
1 polymer ?
#
loop_
_entity_poly.entity_id
_entity_poly.type
_entity_poly.pdbx_seq_one_letter_code
_entity_poly.pdbx_strand_id
1 'polypeptide(L)'
;MTKVFRPDRLRAFVSRIASLVDETAHDEANDAAHNDAHTDPHSETRKEAHLLEAGAAALRELIAHDDWLPDAFARPDPERYQQFLLHADSRQRFSIVSFVWGPGQSTPVHDHTVWGLIGVLRGAEIAQAYRVHRDGALATRCRRVSATSIA
;
A
#
# COMPACT_ATOMS: atom_id res chain seq x y z
N MET A 1 18.01 -16.61 -19.58
CA MET A 1 18.04 -17.19 -18.22
C MET A 1 16.65 -17.00 -17.63
N THR A 2 15.92 -18.09 -17.35
CA THR A 2 14.60 -18.02 -16.72
C THR A 2 14.79 -17.63 -15.26
N LYS A 3 14.15 -16.54 -14.81
CA LYS A 3 14.22 -16.12 -13.40
C LYS A 3 13.54 -17.19 -12.55
N VAL A 4 14.18 -17.61 -11.46
CA VAL A 4 13.60 -18.66 -10.60
C VAL A 4 12.49 -18.04 -9.76
N PHE A 5 11.28 -18.57 -9.87
CA PHE A 5 10.12 -18.08 -9.13
C PHE A 5 10.30 -18.28 -7.61
N ARG A 6 9.97 -17.25 -6.81
CA ARG A 6 10.17 -17.15 -5.35
C ARG A 6 8.89 -16.71 -4.63
N PRO A 7 7.88 -17.59 -4.49
CA PRO A 7 6.60 -17.23 -3.87
C PRO A 7 6.70 -16.95 -2.36
N ASP A 8 7.79 -17.39 -1.73
CA ASP A 8 8.12 -17.16 -0.33
C ASP A 8 8.30 -15.67 0.00
N ARG A 9 8.71 -14.83 -0.96
CA ARG A 9 8.85 -13.38 -0.75
C ARG A 9 7.53 -12.71 -0.39
N LEU A 10 6.46 -13.02 -1.13
CA LEU A 10 5.13 -12.50 -0.83
C LEU A 10 4.65 -12.97 0.54
N ARG A 11 4.91 -14.23 0.90
CA ARG A 11 4.57 -14.78 2.21
C ARG A 11 5.32 -14.05 3.34
N ALA A 12 6.62 -13.82 3.18
CA ALA A 12 7.42 -13.09 4.15
C ALA A 12 6.92 -11.65 4.33
N PHE A 13 6.59 -10.98 3.22
CA PHE A 13 6.01 -9.64 3.26
C PHE A 13 4.64 -9.61 3.96
N VAL A 14 3.73 -10.54 3.65
CA VAL A 14 2.44 -10.69 4.35
C VAL A 14 2.66 -10.85 5.86
N SER A 15 3.56 -11.75 6.27
CA SER A 15 3.86 -11.95 7.69
C SER A 15 4.42 -10.69 8.35
N ARG A 16 5.27 -9.92 7.65
CA ARG A 16 5.82 -8.67 8.19
C ARG A 16 4.74 -7.60 8.37
N ILE A 17 3.86 -7.41 7.40
CA ILE A 17 2.75 -6.45 7.51
C ILE A 17 1.80 -6.86 8.63
N ALA A 18 1.46 -8.16 8.74
CA ALA A 18 0.62 -8.65 9.83
C ALA A 18 1.22 -8.34 11.21
N SER A 19 2.52 -8.56 11.41
CA SER A 19 3.23 -8.22 12.64
C SER A 19 3.13 -6.72 12.95
N LEU A 20 3.41 -5.86 11.96
CA LEU A 20 3.36 -4.41 12.14
C LEU A 20 1.97 -3.92 12.54
N VAL A 21 0.94 -4.49 11.92
CA VAL A 21 -0.46 -4.15 12.24
C VAL A 21 -0.87 -4.66 13.62
N ASP A 22 -0.37 -5.83 14.04
CA ASP A 22 -0.58 -6.33 15.41
C ASP A 22 0.16 -5.49 16.47
N GLU A 23 1.36 -5.01 16.17
CA GLU A 23 2.14 -4.09 17.01
C GLU A 23 1.36 -2.77 17.24
N THR A 24 0.80 -2.19 16.18
CA THR A 24 -0.04 -0.98 16.31
C THR A 24 -1.32 -1.23 17.13
N ALA A 25 -1.93 -2.41 17.02
CA ALA A 25 -3.19 -2.74 17.69
C ALA A 25 -3.01 -3.15 19.17
N HIS A 26 -1.88 -3.77 19.56
CA HIS A 26 -1.63 -4.13 20.95
C HIS A 26 -1.44 -2.91 21.85
N ASP A 27 -0.84 -1.85 21.32
CA ASP A 27 -0.69 -0.59 22.04
C ASP A 27 -2.05 0.08 22.31
N GLU A 28 -3.02 -0.03 21.39
CA GLU A 28 -4.40 0.45 21.63
C GLU A 28 -5.07 -0.24 22.82
N ALA A 29 -4.93 -1.57 22.92
CA ALA A 29 -5.52 -2.33 24.02
C ALA A 29 -4.87 -1.99 25.37
N ASN A 30 -3.57 -1.69 25.38
CA ASN A 30 -2.85 -1.34 26.60
C ASN A 30 -3.07 0.13 27.01
N ASP A 31 -3.18 1.06 26.05
CA ASP A 31 -3.56 2.46 26.25
C ASP A 31 -5.00 2.55 26.81
N ALA A 32 -5.93 1.76 26.26
CA ALA A 32 -7.32 1.72 26.71
C ALA A 32 -7.49 1.12 28.12
N ALA A 33 -6.57 0.26 28.56
CA ALA A 33 -6.62 -0.38 29.87
C ALA A 33 -6.09 0.50 31.02
N HIS A 34 -5.35 1.58 30.72
CA HIS A 34 -4.63 2.37 31.73
C HIS A 34 -5.23 3.75 32.07
N ASN A 35 -6.28 4.24 31.41
CA ASN A 35 -6.91 5.50 31.86
C ASN A 35 -8.36 5.71 31.38
N ASP A 36 -9.21 6.22 32.27
CA ASP A 36 -10.52 6.78 31.94
C ASP A 36 -10.35 7.92 30.92
N ALA A 37 -10.94 7.74 29.73
CA ALA A 37 -11.22 8.75 28.70
C ALA A 37 -10.08 9.73 28.38
N HIS A 38 -9.32 9.46 27.31
CA HIS A 38 -8.93 10.38 26.21
C HIS A 38 -7.79 9.71 25.42
N THR A 39 -8.10 9.00 24.34
CA THR A 39 -7.09 8.59 23.34
C THR A 39 -6.46 9.87 22.79
N ASP A 40 -5.16 10.09 23.04
CA ASP A 40 -4.43 11.22 22.47
C ASP A 40 -4.43 11.05 20.93
N PRO A 41 -5.05 11.96 20.16
CA PRO A 41 -5.06 11.87 18.69
C PRO A 41 -3.64 11.91 18.09
N HIS A 42 -2.65 12.41 18.83
CA HIS A 42 -1.25 12.37 18.43
C HIS A 42 -0.60 10.98 18.59
N SER A 43 -1.16 10.08 19.41
CA SER A 43 -0.70 8.69 19.56
C SER A 43 -1.06 7.85 18.34
N GLU A 44 -2.33 7.88 17.92
CA GLU A 44 -2.81 7.14 16.74
C GLU A 44 -2.11 7.58 15.45
N THR A 45 -1.95 8.89 15.27
CA THR A 45 -1.19 9.45 14.13
C THR A 45 0.27 8.95 14.11
N ARG A 46 0.88 8.75 15.28
CA ARG A 46 2.27 8.26 15.41
C ARG A 46 2.37 6.76 15.14
N LYS A 47 1.39 5.97 15.57
CA LYS A 47 1.28 4.53 15.29
C LYS A 47 1.13 4.28 13.79
N GLU A 48 0.20 4.98 13.14
CA GLU A 48 0.02 4.89 11.69
C GLU A 48 1.31 5.31 10.94
N ALA A 49 1.95 6.41 11.36
CA ALA A 49 3.22 6.84 10.78
C ALA A 49 4.31 5.75 10.89
N HIS A 50 4.42 5.08 12.04
CA HIS A 50 5.37 3.98 12.23
C HIS A 50 5.05 2.78 11.32
N LEU A 51 3.78 2.39 11.24
CA LEU A 51 3.30 1.34 10.33
C LEU A 51 3.65 1.65 8.87
N LEU A 52 3.40 2.90 8.43
CA LEU A 52 3.70 3.34 7.07
C LEU A 52 5.21 3.33 6.79
N GLU A 53 6.03 3.79 7.72
CA GLU A 53 7.49 3.83 7.53
C GLU A 53 8.10 2.43 7.45
N ALA A 54 7.77 1.57 8.42
CA ALA A 54 8.27 0.20 8.48
C ALA A 54 7.68 -0.67 7.36
N GLY A 55 6.39 -0.49 7.05
CA GLY A 55 5.71 -1.15 5.94
C GLY A 55 6.30 -0.76 4.59
N ALA A 56 6.65 0.52 4.39
CA ALA A 56 7.32 0.97 3.18
C ALA A 56 8.73 0.35 3.02
N ALA A 57 9.46 0.12 4.12
CA ALA A 57 10.74 -0.60 4.08
C ALA A 57 10.55 -2.04 3.63
N ALA A 58 9.59 -2.77 4.21
CA ALA A 58 9.26 -4.13 3.81
C ALA A 58 8.78 -4.21 2.36
N LEU A 59 8.00 -3.23 1.90
CA LEU A 59 7.52 -3.18 0.52
C LEU A 59 8.67 -2.95 -0.47
N ARG A 60 9.63 -2.07 -0.13
CA ARG A 60 10.85 -1.85 -0.92
C ARG A 60 11.64 -3.15 -1.09
N GLU A 61 11.80 -3.94 -0.03
CA GLU A 61 12.47 -5.25 -0.10
C GLU A 61 11.75 -6.24 -1.01
N LEU A 62 10.41 -6.29 -0.93
CA LEU A 62 9.61 -7.16 -1.79
C LEU A 62 9.77 -6.79 -3.28
N ILE A 63 9.63 -5.51 -3.62
CA ILE A 63 9.61 -5.05 -5.02
C ILE A 63 11.02 -4.87 -5.62
N ALA A 64 12.08 -4.93 -4.81
CA ALA A 64 13.46 -4.94 -5.30
C ALA A 64 13.76 -6.18 -6.19
N HIS A 65 12.93 -7.22 -6.09
CA HIS A 65 13.06 -8.42 -6.90
C HIS A 65 11.74 -8.75 -7.59
N ASP A 66 11.74 -8.69 -8.92
CA ASP A 66 10.60 -9.12 -9.72
C ASP A 66 10.62 -10.62 -10.04
N ASP A 67 10.69 -11.48 -9.03
CA ASP A 67 10.75 -12.95 -9.16
C ASP A 67 9.65 -13.70 -8.39
N TRP A 68 8.65 -13.01 -7.85
CA TRP A 68 7.65 -13.59 -6.96
C TRP A 68 6.20 -13.43 -7.40
N LEU A 69 5.89 -12.54 -8.34
CA LEU A 69 4.52 -12.29 -8.82
C LEU A 69 4.18 -13.26 -9.97
N PRO A 70 3.19 -14.15 -9.83
CA PRO A 70 2.75 -15.00 -10.94
C PRO A 70 2.21 -14.18 -12.12
N ASP A 71 2.48 -14.63 -13.35
CA ASP A 71 2.05 -13.95 -14.57
C ASP A 71 0.53 -13.76 -14.68
N ALA A 72 -0.25 -14.69 -14.10
CA ALA A 72 -1.71 -14.59 -14.04
C ALA A 72 -2.19 -13.31 -13.31
N PHE A 73 -1.40 -12.80 -12.38
CA PHE A 73 -1.67 -11.57 -11.62
C PHE A 73 -0.92 -10.36 -12.19
N ALA A 74 -0.27 -10.49 -13.34
CA ALA A 74 0.43 -9.42 -14.04
C ALA A 74 -0.13 -9.17 -15.45
N ARG A 75 -1.23 -9.83 -15.82
CA ARG A 75 -1.81 -9.75 -17.16
C ARG A 75 -2.65 -8.46 -17.32
N PRO A 76 -2.32 -7.58 -18.27
CA PRO A 76 -3.11 -6.39 -18.53
C PRO A 76 -4.42 -6.73 -19.25
N ASP A 77 -5.40 -5.83 -19.11
CA ASP A 77 -6.62 -5.79 -19.91
C ASP A 77 -6.58 -4.54 -20.81
N PRO A 78 -7.00 -4.61 -22.09
CA PRO A 78 -6.90 -3.49 -23.02
C PRO A 78 -7.85 -2.33 -22.70
N GLU A 79 -8.96 -2.57 -22.00
CA GLU A 79 -10.00 -1.56 -21.77
C GLU A 79 -9.85 -0.88 -20.40
N ARG A 80 -9.37 -1.59 -19.38
CA ARG A 80 -9.24 -1.07 -18.02
C ARG A 80 -7.99 -1.56 -17.31
N TYR A 81 -7.56 -0.78 -16.31
CA TYR A 81 -6.54 -1.27 -15.37
C TYR A 81 -7.13 -2.40 -14.53
N GLN A 82 -6.28 -3.36 -14.17
CA GLN A 82 -6.70 -4.54 -13.42
C GLN A 82 -6.20 -4.46 -11.98
N GLN A 83 -7.01 -5.01 -11.08
CA GLN A 83 -6.70 -5.13 -9.66
C GLN A 83 -6.85 -6.60 -9.26
N PHE A 84 -5.72 -7.25 -8.97
CA PHE A 84 -5.72 -8.65 -8.55
C PHE A 84 -5.43 -8.76 -7.06
N LEU A 85 -6.40 -9.25 -6.27
CA LEU A 85 -6.21 -9.54 -4.86
C LEU A 85 -5.22 -10.69 -4.69
N LEU A 86 -4.09 -10.42 -4.02
CA LEU A 86 -3.06 -11.41 -3.72
C LEU A 86 -3.22 -11.99 -2.31
N HIS A 87 -3.65 -11.15 -1.36
CA HIS A 87 -3.88 -11.54 0.02
C HIS A 87 -4.91 -10.61 0.66
N ALA A 88 -5.81 -11.18 1.46
CA ALA A 88 -6.66 -10.44 2.39
C ALA A 88 -6.48 -11.04 3.79
N ASP A 89 -6.17 -10.19 4.75
CA ASP A 89 -6.07 -10.62 6.15
C ASP A 89 -7.44 -11.05 6.67
N SER A 90 -7.50 -12.13 7.46
CA SER A 90 -8.76 -12.72 7.93
C SER A 90 -9.52 -11.81 8.89
N ARG A 91 -8.82 -10.90 9.59
CA ARG A 91 -9.42 -9.86 10.45
C ARG A 91 -9.70 -8.57 9.67
N GLN A 92 -9.55 -8.58 8.34
CA GLN A 92 -9.77 -7.45 7.43
C GLN A 92 -8.91 -6.22 7.76
N ARG A 93 -7.72 -6.43 8.33
CA ARG A 93 -6.85 -5.32 8.75
C ARG A 93 -6.03 -4.74 7.60
N PHE A 94 -5.76 -5.54 6.56
CA PHE A 94 -5.08 -5.11 5.35
C PHE A 94 -5.38 -6.05 4.17
N SER A 95 -5.07 -5.59 2.96
CA SER A 95 -5.04 -6.40 1.76
C SER A 95 -3.82 -6.05 0.91
N ILE A 96 -3.39 -6.99 0.06
CA ILE A 96 -2.32 -6.79 -0.92
C ILE A 96 -2.90 -7.02 -2.31
N VAL A 97 -2.77 -6.02 -3.17
CA VAL A 97 -3.35 -6.01 -4.51
C VAL A 97 -2.25 -5.74 -5.54
N SER A 98 -2.21 -6.53 -6.62
CA SER A 98 -1.42 -6.20 -7.80
C SER A 98 -2.24 -5.30 -8.73
N PHE A 99 -1.78 -4.08 -8.92
CA PHE A 99 -2.31 -3.18 -9.95
C PHE A 99 -1.55 -3.39 -11.25
N VAL A 100 -2.28 -3.62 -12.33
CA VAL A 100 -1.72 -3.78 -13.67
C VAL A 100 -2.26 -2.71 -14.60
N TRP A 101 -1.37 -1.84 -15.05
CA TRP A 101 -1.65 -0.77 -15.99
C TRP A 101 -1.30 -1.22 -17.41
N GLY A 102 -2.31 -1.25 -18.29
CA GLY A 102 -2.11 -1.22 -19.73
C GLY A 102 -1.62 0.17 -20.19
N PRO A 103 -1.11 0.29 -21.44
CA PRO A 103 -0.59 1.55 -21.95
C PRO A 103 -1.61 2.69 -21.88
N GLY A 104 -1.21 3.82 -21.28
CA GLY A 104 -2.03 5.03 -21.19
C GLY A 104 -3.19 4.97 -20.19
N GLN A 105 -3.36 3.87 -19.46
CA GLN A 105 -4.41 3.75 -18.45
C GLN A 105 -4.10 4.62 -17.23
N SER A 106 -5.17 5.11 -16.59
CA SER A 106 -5.11 5.93 -15.38
C SER A 106 -6.36 5.71 -14.52
N THR A 107 -6.31 6.17 -13.29
CA THR A 107 -7.50 6.26 -12.42
C THR A 107 -8.18 7.62 -12.58
N PRO A 108 -9.50 7.69 -12.34
CA PRO A 108 -10.14 8.95 -11.96
C PRO A 108 -9.55 9.47 -10.64
N VAL A 109 -9.78 10.74 -10.31
CA VAL A 109 -9.48 11.24 -8.96
C VAL A 109 -10.33 10.49 -7.94
N HIS A 110 -9.70 9.97 -6.89
CA HIS A 110 -10.33 9.18 -5.83
C HIS A 110 -9.59 9.36 -4.50
N ASP A 111 -10.23 8.95 -3.41
CA ASP A 111 -9.61 8.76 -2.10
C ASP A 111 -9.56 7.27 -1.71
N HIS A 112 -8.96 6.97 -0.56
CA HIS A 112 -8.76 5.60 -0.09
C HIS A 112 -9.46 5.32 1.23
N THR A 113 -9.76 6.35 2.03
CA THR A 113 -10.42 6.27 3.36
C THR A 113 -9.72 5.46 4.44
N VAL A 114 -8.65 4.74 4.08
CA VAL A 114 -7.75 3.96 4.95
C VAL A 114 -6.30 4.26 4.59
N TRP A 115 -5.35 3.87 5.45
CA TRP A 115 -3.92 3.94 5.14
C TRP A 115 -3.59 3.08 3.91
N GLY A 116 -2.52 3.45 3.18
CA GLY A 116 -2.11 2.72 1.98
C GLY A 116 -0.64 2.94 1.63
N LEU A 117 -0.02 1.89 1.06
CA LEU A 117 1.34 1.92 0.54
C LEU A 117 1.32 1.46 -0.92
N ILE A 118 2.00 2.20 -1.80
CA ILE A 118 2.15 1.87 -3.22
C ILE A 118 3.63 1.65 -3.54
N GLY A 119 3.91 0.56 -4.24
CA GLY A 119 5.26 0.18 -4.67
C GLY A 119 5.24 -0.25 -6.14
N VAL A 120 6.12 0.35 -6.95
CA VAL A 120 6.22 0.05 -8.38
C VAL A 120 7.12 -1.15 -8.61
N LEU A 121 6.55 -2.29 -9.00
CA LEU A 121 7.30 -3.51 -9.32
C LEU A 121 7.95 -3.45 -10.71
N ARG A 122 7.20 -2.99 -11.73
CA ARG A 122 7.64 -2.88 -13.13
C ARG A 122 7.19 -1.55 -13.72
N GLY A 123 8.01 -0.97 -14.59
CA GLY A 123 7.69 0.29 -15.25
C GLY A 123 7.71 1.49 -14.29
N ALA A 124 6.78 2.42 -14.49
CA ALA A 124 6.65 3.64 -13.71
C ALA A 124 5.20 4.09 -13.59
N GLU A 125 4.89 4.85 -12.53
CA GLU A 125 3.60 5.53 -12.36
C GLU A 125 3.78 7.01 -12.05
N ILE A 126 2.75 7.79 -12.35
CA ILE A 126 2.67 9.21 -12.04
C ILE A 126 1.51 9.44 -11.09
N ALA A 127 1.82 9.87 -9.87
CA ALA A 127 0.83 10.23 -8.86
C ALA A 127 0.66 11.76 -8.78
N GLN A 128 -0.57 12.24 -8.96
CA GLN A 128 -0.95 13.65 -8.75
C GLN A 128 -1.82 13.76 -7.51
N ALA A 129 -1.31 14.42 -6.48
CA ALA A 129 -2.09 14.68 -5.28
C ALA A 129 -3.06 15.86 -5.48
N TYR A 130 -4.26 15.73 -4.93
CA TYR A 130 -5.28 16.78 -4.91
C TYR A 130 -5.63 17.17 -3.47
N ARG A 131 -6.22 18.35 -3.29
CA ARG A 131 -6.91 18.78 -2.09
C ARG A 131 -8.31 19.24 -2.49
N VAL A 132 -9.30 18.88 -1.68
CA VAL A 132 -10.67 19.36 -1.82
C VAL A 132 -10.79 20.70 -1.09
N HIS A 133 -11.31 21.73 -1.77
CA HIS A 133 -11.67 23.01 -1.19
C HIS A 133 -13.04 22.94 -0.50
N ARG A 134 -13.38 23.94 0.32
CA ARG A 134 -14.66 23.96 1.07
C ARG A 134 -15.89 23.95 0.17
N ASP A 135 -15.76 24.45 -1.06
CA ASP A 135 -16.79 24.47 -2.10
C ASP A 135 -16.84 23.17 -2.92
N GLY A 136 -16.03 22.17 -2.57
CA GLY A 136 -15.92 20.90 -3.29
C GLY A 136 -14.99 20.94 -4.50
N ALA A 137 -14.38 22.09 -4.84
CA ALA A 137 -13.46 22.18 -5.96
C ALA A 137 -12.13 21.43 -5.67
N LEU A 138 -11.59 20.75 -6.68
CA LEU A 138 -10.29 20.08 -6.58
C LEU A 138 -9.17 21.02 -6.99
N ALA A 139 -8.16 21.16 -6.12
CA ALA A 139 -6.90 21.82 -6.46
C ALA A 139 -5.75 20.82 -6.42
N THR A 140 -4.90 20.85 -7.44
CA THR A 140 -3.66 20.07 -7.46
C THR A 140 -2.72 20.57 -6.37
N ARG A 141 -2.17 19.64 -5.59
CA ARG A 141 -0.97 19.94 -4.81
C ARG A 141 0.22 20.03 -5.78
N CYS A 142 1.13 20.98 -5.53
CA CYS A 142 2.23 21.35 -6.44
C CYS A 142 3.31 20.26 -6.64
N ARG A 143 3.05 19.00 -6.28
CA ARG A 143 4.01 17.90 -6.44
C ARG A 143 3.34 16.71 -7.12
N ARG A 144 3.70 16.52 -8.38
CA ARG A 144 3.52 15.26 -9.10
C ARG A 144 4.71 14.37 -8.75
N VAL A 145 4.42 13.15 -8.28
CA VAL A 145 5.45 12.17 -7.93
C VAL A 145 5.51 11.14 -9.05
N SER A 146 6.70 10.94 -9.61
CA SER A 146 6.97 9.81 -10.49
C SER A 146 7.68 8.75 -9.66
N ALA A 147 7.14 7.53 -9.66
CA ALA A 147 7.82 6.36 -9.07
C ALA A 147 8.15 5.40 -10.20
N THR A 148 9.37 4.84 -10.17
CA THR A 148 9.86 3.86 -11.13
C THR A 148 10.31 2.64 -10.35
N SER A 149 10.21 1.46 -10.95
CA SER A 149 10.82 0.25 -10.39
C SER A 149 12.33 0.47 -10.16
N ILE A 150 12.83 -0.07 -9.05
CA ILE A 150 14.25 0.05 -8.63
C ILE A 150 15.11 -1.06 -9.28
N ALA A 151 14.53 -1.85 -10.18
CA ALA A 151 15.18 -3.00 -10.83
C ALA A 151 16.29 -2.63 -11.83
#